data_AF-A0A1Y2E098-F1
#
_entry.id   AF-A0A1Y2E098-F1
#
_cell.length_a   1.000
_cell.length_b   1.000
_cell.length_c   1.000
_cell.angle_alpha   90.00
_cell.angle_beta   90.00
_cell.angle_gamma   90.00
#
_symmetry.space_group_name_H-M   'P 1'
#
loop_
_entity.id
_entity.type
_entity.pdbx_description
1 polymer ?
#
loop_
_entity_poly.entity_id
_entity_poly.type
_entity_poly.pdbx_seq_one_letter_code
_entity_poly.pdbx_strand_id
1 'polypeptide(L)'
;MLPTPDTCFIPHPKTTFIDDNVGYLICQICQSSILGLHDASAKYSDSSPAILCCGHIFSAECLQLWLSYQQCCPVCRKTKYDGCSHPINYRVLFNDNIHRIPKTFPEADICLSCQLKAWEGQKYLQWRRELRHAKKRREKHTTDAEALETMKTAQQKLNQLSRMKHRIRVKVILED
;
A
#
# COMPACT_ATOMS: atom_id res chain seq x y z
N MET A 1 23.40 -13.05 24.61
CA MET A 1 23.54 -11.73 23.97
C MET A 1 22.14 -11.18 23.78
N LEU A 2 21.82 -10.04 24.38
CA LEU A 2 20.52 -9.37 24.18
C LEU A 2 20.48 -8.82 22.74
N PRO A 3 19.39 -8.98 21.98
CA PRO A 3 19.29 -8.44 20.62
C PRO A 3 19.45 -6.92 20.68
N THR A 4 20.34 -6.38 19.84
CA THR A 4 20.53 -4.94 19.69
C THR A 4 19.28 -4.30 19.05
N PRO A 5 19.05 -2.98 19.24
CA PRO A 5 17.86 -2.27 18.76
C PRO A 5 17.59 -2.37 17.25
N ASP A 6 18.58 -2.76 16.45
CA ASP A 6 18.54 -2.72 15.00
C ASP A 6 18.04 -4.01 14.33
N THR A 7 17.53 -4.99 15.09
CA THR A 7 17.04 -6.26 14.52
C THR A 7 15.64 -6.17 13.90
N CYS A 8 14.89 -5.08 14.14
CA CYS A 8 13.52 -4.91 13.65
C CYS A 8 13.31 -3.72 12.71
N PHE A 9 14.34 -2.92 12.45
CA PHE A 9 14.27 -1.81 11.51
C PHE A 9 14.72 -2.25 10.12
N ILE A 10 13.80 -2.18 9.15
CA ILE A 10 14.06 -2.59 7.77
C ILE A 10 13.88 -1.38 6.83
N PRO A 11 14.98 -0.70 6.47
CA PRO A 11 14.94 0.49 5.62
C PRO A 11 14.62 0.17 4.14
N HIS A 12 14.87 -1.07 3.71
CA HIS A 12 14.69 -1.51 2.34
C HIS A 12 14.02 -2.89 2.29
N PRO A 13 12.74 -3.00 2.69
CA PRO A 13 12.07 -4.31 2.84
C PRO A 13 12.11 -5.14 1.57
N LYS A 14 12.01 -4.51 0.39
CA LYS A 14 12.10 -5.22 -0.87
C LYS A 14 13.41 -5.99 -1.07
N THR A 15 14.54 -5.42 -0.69
CA THR A 15 15.84 -6.08 -0.88
C THR A 15 16.13 -6.99 0.30
N THR A 16 15.82 -6.54 1.52
CA THR A 16 16.08 -7.31 2.74
C THR A 16 15.48 -8.71 2.63
N PHE A 17 14.18 -8.86 2.32
CA PHE A 17 13.58 -10.20 2.25
C PHE A 17 13.85 -11.00 0.97
N ILE A 18 14.58 -10.44 -0.02
CA ILE A 18 15.01 -11.18 -1.23
C ILE A 18 16.33 -11.91 -0.96
N ASP A 19 17.18 -11.38 -0.08
CA ASP A 19 18.43 -12.01 0.29
C ASP A 19 18.14 -13.18 1.24
N ASP A 20 18.44 -14.42 0.84
CA ASP A 20 18.30 -15.66 1.66
C ASP A 20 19.13 -15.65 2.97
N ASN A 21 19.76 -14.51 3.30
CA ASN A 21 20.60 -14.26 4.46
C ASN A 21 19.98 -13.33 5.51
N VAL A 22 18.67 -13.05 5.46
CA VAL A 22 18.01 -12.44 6.62
C VAL A 22 17.91 -13.51 7.69
N GLY A 23 18.88 -13.51 8.61
CA GLY A 23 18.78 -14.26 9.85
C GLY A 23 17.41 -14.04 10.49
N TYR A 24 16.87 -15.10 11.10
CA TYR A 24 15.52 -15.15 11.68
C TYR A 24 15.12 -13.82 12.34
N LEU A 25 14.20 -13.07 11.71
CA LEU A 25 13.68 -11.83 12.29
C LEU A 25 12.84 -12.20 13.51
N ILE A 26 13.13 -11.63 14.67
CA ILE A 26 12.38 -11.92 15.91
C ILE A 26 11.49 -10.72 16.22
N CYS A 27 10.21 -10.97 16.48
CA CYS A 27 9.28 -9.92 16.89
C CYS A 27 9.74 -9.25 18.19
N GLN A 28 10.01 -7.94 18.17
CA GLN A 28 10.49 -7.23 19.36
C GLN A 28 9.41 -6.89 20.40
N ILE A 29 8.12 -7.15 20.08
CA ILE A 29 7.05 -7.00 21.07
C ILE A 29 6.99 -8.25 21.98
N CYS A 30 6.94 -9.45 21.40
CA CYS A 30 6.84 -10.70 22.18
C CYS A 30 8.18 -11.42 22.40
N GLN A 31 9.23 -11.03 21.66
CA GLN A 31 10.58 -11.61 21.69
C GLN A 31 10.63 -13.13 21.46
N SER A 32 9.56 -13.71 20.94
CA SER A 32 9.37 -15.17 20.83
C SER A 32 9.10 -15.62 19.40
N SER A 33 8.24 -14.90 18.67
CA SER A 33 7.85 -15.28 17.32
C SER A 33 8.96 -14.98 16.32
N ILE A 34 9.32 -16.01 15.54
CA ILE A 34 10.19 -15.89 14.37
C ILE A 34 9.33 -15.48 13.18
N LEU A 35 9.71 -14.38 12.54
CA LEU A 35 8.97 -13.75 11.46
C LEU A 35 9.47 -14.25 10.11
N GLY A 36 8.55 -14.69 9.27
CA GLY A 36 8.85 -15.18 7.92
C GLY A 36 7.76 -14.78 6.94
N LEU A 37 8.13 -14.56 5.68
CA LEU A 37 7.12 -14.34 4.64
C LEU A 37 6.35 -15.64 4.40
N HIS A 38 5.04 -15.52 4.35
CA HIS A 38 4.12 -16.61 4.03
C HIS A 38 3.36 -16.28 2.73
N ASP A 39 2.73 -17.28 2.13
CA ASP A 39 1.85 -17.09 0.98
C ASP A 39 0.53 -16.44 1.41
N ALA A 40 -0.01 -15.53 0.60
CA ALA A 40 -1.22 -14.77 0.92
C ALA A 40 -2.50 -15.62 1.08
N SER A 41 -2.48 -16.88 0.66
CA SER A 41 -3.57 -17.84 0.89
C SER A 41 -3.64 -18.33 2.33
N ALA A 42 -2.55 -18.19 3.10
CA ALA A 42 -2.52 -18.52 4.52
C ALA A 42 -3.23 -17.41 5.34
N LYS A 43 -3.97 -17.83 6.37
CA LYS A 43 -4.37 -16.88 7.43
C LYS A 43 -3.10 -16.39 8.10
N TYR A 44 -2.99 -15.07 8.33
CA TYR A 44 -1.85 -14.53 9.06
C TYR A 44 -1.86 -15.05 10.52
N SER A 45 -0.67 -15.28 11.06
CA SER A 45 -0.40 -15.82 12.39
C SER A 45 0.61 -14.96 13.14
N ASP A 46 1.02 -15.40 14.32
CA ASP A 46 2.09 -14.82 15.14
C ASP A 46 3.46 -14.78 14.43
N SER A 47 3.72 -15.65 13.46
CA SER A 47 4.92 -15.62 12.61
C SER A 47 4.81 -14.66 11.41
N SER A 48 3.63 -14.08 11.16
CA SER A 48 3.43 -13.20 10.00
C SER A 48 4.01 -11.80 10.27
N PRO A 49 5.02 -11.35 9.49
CA PRO A 49 5.61 -10.02 9.66
C PRO A 49 4.63 -8.93 9.24
N ALA A 50 4.64 -7.83 9.99
CA ALA A 50 3.93 -6.61 9.68
C ALA A 50 4.86 -5.40 9.84
N ILE A 51 4.84 -4.48 8.87
CA ILE A 51 5.70 -3.30 8.83
C ILE A 51 4.90 -2.02 9.01
N LEU A 52 5.47 -1.06 9.73
CA LEU A 52 4.97 0.32 9.84
C LEU A 52 5.63 1.23 8.81
N CYS A 53 5.05 2.42 8.58
CA CYS A 53 5.63 3.41 7.65
C CYS A 53 7.03 3.90 8.06
N CYS A 54 7.38 3.77 9.35
CA CYS A 54 8.71 4.07 9.86
C CYS A 54 9.73 2.95 9.61
N GLY A 55 9.36 1.84 8.97
CA GLY A 55 10.27 0.73 8.67
C GLY A 55 10.44 -0.32 9.77
N HIS A 56 9.81 -0.15 10.95
CA HIS A 56 9.86 -1.16 12.02
C HIS A 56 8.91 -2.33 11.73
N ILE A 57 9.39 -3.55 11.97
CA ILE A 57 8.67 -4.82 11.75
C ILE A 57 8.40 -5.54 13.08
N PHE A 58 7.21 -6.13 13.18
CA PHE A 58 6.77 -6.96 14.29
C PHE A 58 5.89 -8.10 13.75
N SER A 59 5.44 -9.02 14.61
CA SER A 59 4.33 -9.89 14.22
C SER A 59 3.05 -9.10 14.04
N ALA A 60 2.21 -9.52 13.09
CA ALA A 60 0.93 -8.91 12.80
C ALA A 60 0.02 -8.89 14.05
N GLU A 61 -0.04 -9.99 14.78
CA GLU A 61 -0.86 -10.12 16.00
C GLU A 61 -0.41 -9.16 17.11
N CYS A 62 0.89 -9.14 17.43
CA CYS A 62 1.40 -8.26 18.47
C CYS A 62 1.24 -6.78 18.11
N LEU A 63 1.46 -6.42 16.84
CA LEU A 63 1.32 -5.05 16.39
C LEU A 63 -0.15 -4.60 16.36
N GLN A 64 -1.07 -5.48 15.96
CA GLN A 64 -2.51 -5.21 16.01
C GLN A 64 -2.95 -4.95 17.45
N LEU A 65 -2.54 -5.81 18.40
CA LEU A 65 -2.84 -5.63 19.81
C LEU A 65 -2.26 -4.31 20.33
N TRP A 66 -0.98 -4.02 20.04
CA TRP A 66 -0.34 -2.77 20.44
C TRP A 66 -1.09 -1.53 19.94
N LEU A 67 -1.44 -1.49 18.65
CA LEU A 67 -2.12 -0.35 18.05
C LEU A 67 -3.55 -0.16 18.57
N SER A 68 -4.18 -1.20 19.12
CA SER A 68 -5.47 -1.09 19.81
C SER A 68 -5.39 -0.27 21.12
N TYR A 69 -4.21 -0.25 21.76
CA TYR A 69 -3.96 0.54 22.97
C TYR A 69 -3.23 1.85 22.71
N GLN A 70 -2.27 1.84 21.78
CA GLN A 70 -1.34 2.93 21.52
C GLN A 70 -1.13 3.10 20.01
N GLN A 71 -1.68 4.15 19.41
CA GLN A 71 -1.53 4.46 17.99
C GLN A 71 -0.14 5.07 17.65
N CYS A 72 0.93 4.39 18.04
CA CYS A 72 2.31 4.78 17.77
C CYS A 72 3.21 3.57 17.52
N CYS A 73 4.33 3.78 16.83
CA CYS A 73 5.35 2.73 16.68
C CYS A 73 5.92 2.35 18.07
N PRO A 74 6.01 1.05 18.42
CA PRO A 74 6.58 0.61 19.70
C PRO A 74 8.02 1.08 19.95
N VAL A 75 8.79 1.28 18.88
CA VAL A 75 10.21 1.64 18.92
C VAL A 75 10.41 3.15 18.79
N CYS A 76 10.10 3.73 17.63
CA CYS A 76 10.38 5.15 17.36
C CYS A 76 9.24 6.11 17.70
N ARG A 77 8.10 5.61 18.22
CA ARG A 77 6.93 6.40 18.62
C ARG A 77 6.28 7.24 17.52
N LYS A 78 6.61 7.04 16.24
CA LYS A 78 5.91 7.70 15.11
C LYS A 78 4.42 7.37 15.15
N THR A 79 3.57 8.40 15.03
CA THR A 79 2.10 8.30 15.17
C THR A 79 1.34 8.54 13.88
N LYS A 80 1.96 9.18 12.89
CA LYS A 80 1.32 9.55 11.62
C LYS A 80 2.25 9.42 10.42
N TYR A 81 1.67 9.41 9.23
CA TYR A 81 2.36 9.58 7.94
C TYR A 81 2.69 11.08 7.73
N ASP A 82 3.92 11.42 7.34
CA ASP A 82 4.35 12.82 7.18
C ASP A 82 3.68 13.49 5.97
N GLY A 83 3.44 12.75 4.88
CA GLY A 83 2.87 13.27 3.64
C GLY A 83 1.34 13.38 3.63
N CYS A 84 0.62 12.78 4.58
CA CYS A 84 -0.85 12.89 4.63
C CYS A 84 -1.44 13.03 6.04
N SER A 85 -0.63 13.07 7.10
CA SER A 85 -1.04 13.24 8.51
C SER A 85 -2.08 12.26 9.05
N HIS A 86 -2.41 11.20 8.31
CA HIS A 86 -3.26 10.12 8.82
C HIS A 86 -2.50 9.31 9.88
N PRO A 87 -3.21 8.67 10.83
CA PRO A 87 -2.60 7.76 11.80
C PRO A 87 -1.80 6.67 11.11
N ILE A 88 -0.70 6.24 11.74
CA ILE A 88 0.05 5.08 11.23
C ILE A 88 -0.85 3.85 11.18
N ASN A 89 -0.66 3.03 10.15
CA ASN A 89 -1.23 1.70 10.08
C ASN A 89 -0.13 0.72 9.66
N TYR A 90 -0.31 -0.54 10.02
CA TYR A 90 0.59 -1.62 9.65
C TYR A 90 0.19 -2.26 8.32
N ARG A 91 1.17 -2.88 7.67
CA ARG A 91 0.96 -3.71 6.48
C ARG A 91 1.53 -5.09 6.78
N VAL A 92 0.68 -6.12 6.70
CA VAL A 92 1.12 -7.52 6.76
C VAL A 92 1.89 -7.86 5.50
N LEU A 93 3.03 -8.53 5.62
CA LEU A 93 3.90 -8.88 4.50
C LEU A 93 3.71 -10.34 4.12
N PHE A 94 3.54 -10.55 2.82
CA PHE A 94 3.43 -11.86 2.17
C PHE A 94 4.38 -11.89 0.97
N ASN A 95 4.69 -13.09 0.48
CA ASN A 95 5.52 -13.26 -0.71
C ASN A 95 4.99 -12.50 -1.94
N ASP A 96 3.67 -12.40 -2.10
CA ASP A 96 3.02 -11.77 -3.26
C ASP A 96 2.90 -10.24 -3.14
N ASN A 97 2.92 -9.70 -1.92
CA ASN A 97 2.64 -8.29 -1.67
C ASN A 97 3.89 -7.47 -1.35
N ILE A 98 5.03 -8.12 -1.09
CA ILE A 98 6.27 -7.44 -0.71
C ILE A 98 6.75 -6.44 -1.76
N HIS A 99 6.58 -6.77 -3.04
CA HIS A 99 6.93 -5.88 -4.15
C HIS A 99 6.11 -4.58 -4.17
N ARG A 100 4.95 -4.55 -3.48
CA ARG A 100 4.07 -3.38 -3.36
C ARG A 100 4.38 -2.51 -2.15
N ILE A 101 5.25 -2.93 -1.25
CA ILE A 101 5.67 -2.10 -0.12
C ILE A 101 6.41 -0.87 -0.68
N PRO A 102 6.01 0.37 -0.35
CA PRO A 102 6.79 1.55 -0.70
C PRO A 102 8.18 1.46 -0.07
N LYS A 103 9.18 2.19 -0.60
CA LYS A 103 10.43 2.37 0.15
C LYS A 103 10.09 2.95 1.52
N THR A 104 10.57 2.37 2.62
CA THR A 104 10.28 2.81 4.01
C THR A 104 11.05 4.08 4.40
N PHE A 105 11.37 4.93 3.42
CA PHE A 105 12.11 6.18 3.53
C PHE A 105 11.26 7.35 2.96
N PRO A 106 11.54 8.63 3.33
CA PRO A 106 10.60 9.75 3.34
C PRO A 106 10.06 10.21 1.97
N GLU A 107 10.44 9.56 0.87
CA GLU A 107 10.03 9.92 -0.49
C GLU A 107 8.58 9.54 -0.81
N ALA A 108 7.95 8.66 -0.02
CA ALA A 108 6.54 8.31 -0.18
C ALA A 108 5.85 8.04 1.16
N ASP A 109 5.90 9.01 2.06
CA ASP A 109 5.27 8.91 3.39
C ASP A 109 3.76 9.24 3.36
N ILE A 110 3.01 8.56 2.50
CA ILE A 110 1.53 8.64 2.46
C ILE A 110 0.92 7.27 2.72
N CYS A 111 -0.23 7.24 3.40
CA CYS A 111 -0.95 6.00 3.68
C CYS A 111 -1.44 5.32 2.39
N LEU A 112 -1.73 4.00 2.45
CA LEU A 112 -2.19 3.23 1.29
C LEU A 112 -3.44 3.83 0.65
N SER A 113 -4.38 4.33 1.46
CA SER A 113 -5.59 5.00 0.96
C SER A 113 -5.28 6.26 0.17
N CYS A 114 -4.34 7.09 0.64
CA CYS A 114 -3.88 8.26 -0.10
C CYS A 114 -3.12 7.88 -1.37
N GLN A 115 -2.30 6.82 -1.31
CA GLN A 115 -1.58 6.29 -2.47
C GLN A 115 -2.55 5.79 -3.55
N LEU A 116 -3.59 5.05 -3.17
CA LEU A 116 -4.64 4.58 -4.08
C LEU A 116 -5.43 5.74 -4.68
N LYS A 117 -5.84 6.73 -3.88
CA LYS A 117 -6.50 7.95 -4.37
C LYS A 117 -5.63 8.73 -5.36
N ALA A 118 -4.33 8.85 -5.09
CA ALA A 118 -3.39 9.50 -5.99
C ALA A 118 -3.25 8.73 -7.31
N TRP A 119 -3.14 7.40 -7.25
CA TRP A 119 -3.10 6.54 -8.43
C TRP A 119 -4.39 6.63 -9.26
N GLU A 120 -5.55 6.60 -8.61
CA GLU A 120 -6.85 6.82 -9.27
C GLU A 120 -6.91 8.20 -9.95
N GLY A 121 -6.41 9.24 -9.28
CA GLY A 121 -6.31 10.59 -9.85
C GLY A 121 -5.41 10.65 -11.08
N GLN A 122 -4.23 10.01 -11.02
CA GLN A 122 -3.32 9.91 -12.15
C GLN A 122 -3.93 9.15 -13.33
N LYS A 123 -4.57 8.00 -13.09
CA LYS A 123 -5.27 7.21 -14.12
C LYS A 123 -6.43 7.99 -14.73
N TYR A 124 -7.21 8.70 -13.92
CA TYR A 124 -8.27 9.58 -14.41
C TYR A 124 -7.72 10.66 -15.35
N LEU A 125 -6.63 11.33 -14.97
CA LEU A 125 -5.97 12.34 -15.81
C LEU A 125 -5.38 11.74 -17.10
N GLN A 126 -4.81 10.54 -17.02
CA GLN A 126 -4.31 9.79 -18.18
C GLN A 126 -5.47 9.49 -19.16
N TRP A 127 -6.54 8.85 -18.70
CA TRP A 127 -7.67 8.47 -19.58
C TRP A 127 -8.41 9.69 -20.14
N ARG A 128 -8.45 10.82 -19.42
CA ARG A 128 -8.94 12.10 -19.97
C ARG A 128 -8.05 12.66 -21.08
N ARG A 129 -6.73 12.47 -21.01
CA ARG A 129 -5.83 12.85 -22.11
C ARG A 129 -6.06 11.95 -23.32
N GLU A 130 -6.09 10.63 -23.13
CA GLU A 130 -6.38 9.65 -24.19
C GLU A 130 -7.69 9.97 -24.91
N LEU A 131 -8.78 10.21 -24.15
CA LEU A 131 -10.07 10.57 -24.73
C LEU A 131 -10.02 11.88 -25.55
N ARG A 132 -9.30 12.90 -25.06
CA ARG A 132 -9.14 14.18 -25.78
C ARG A 132 -8.34 14.00 -27.07
N HIS A 133 -7.24 13.25 -27.05
CA HIS A 133 -6.43 12.99 -28.23
C HIS A 133 -7.19 12.15 -29.27
N ALA A 134 -7.91 11.13 -28.82
CA ALA A 134 -8.68 10.27 -29.71
C ALA A 134 -9.86 11.04 -30.35
N LYS A 135 -10.52 11.95 -29.62
CA LYS A 135 -11.52 12.88 -30.20
C LYS A 135 -10.92 13.75 -31.29
N LYS A 136 -9.79 14.41 -31.03
CA LYS A 136 -9.10 15.24 -32.02
C LYS A 136 -8.66 14.45 -33.26
N ARG A 137 -8.19 13.21 -33.09
CA ARG A 137 -7.85 12.31 -34.21
C ARG A 137 -9.07 12.02 -35.07
N ARG A 138 -10.19 11.65 -34.44
CA ARG A 138 -11.44 11.33 -35.12
C ARG A 138 -12.07 12.54 -35.82
N GLU A 139 -11.93 13.74 -35.24
CA GLU A 139 -12.35 15.01 -35.88
C GLU A 139 -11.56 15.28 -37.16
N LYS A 140 -10.26 14.96 -37.19
CA LYS A 140 -9.42 15.09 -38.39
C LYS A 140 -9.61 13.95 -39.39
N HIS A 141 -9.87 12.75 -38.90
CA HIS A 141 -9.99 11.52 -39.68
C HIS A 141 -11.25 10.77 -39.27
N THR A 142 -12.37 11.03 -39.94
CA THR A 142 -13.69 10.52 -39.57
C THR A 142 -13.79 8.99 -39.60
N THR A 143 -12.94 8.34 -40.39
CA THR A 143 -12.85 6.88 -40.56
C THR A 143 -11.79 6.21 -39.67
N ASP A 144 -11.13 6.95 -38.78
CA ASP A 144 -10.13 6.42 -37.86
C ASP A 144 -10.79 5.52 -36.80
N ALA A 145 -10.92 4.23 -37.14
CA ALA A 145 -11.53 3.19 -36.32
C ALA A 145 -10.76 2.97 -35.01
N GLU A 146 -9.43 3.14 -35.03
CA GLU A 146 -8.57 3.03 -33.87
C GLU A 146 -8.84 4.18 -32.88
N ALA A 147 -9.00 5.40 -33.39
CA ALA A 147 -9.40 6.55 -32.57
C ALA A 147 -10.80 6.37 -31.98
N LEU A 148 -11.76 5.83 -32.74
CA LEU A 148 -13.09 5.51 -32.22
C LEU A 148 -13.04 4.48 -31.08
N GLU A 149 -12.26 3.42 -31.23
CA GLU A 149 -12.13 2.39 -30.21
C GLU A 149 -11.43 2.91 -28.95
N THR A 150 -10.37 3.69 -29.13
CA THR A 150 -9.67 4.38 -28.03
C THR A 150 -10.62 5.33 -27.28
N MET A 151 -11.48 6.07 -28.00
CA MET A 151 -12.50 6.92 -27.39
C MET A 151 -13.48 6.11 -26.54
N LYS A 152 -14.04 5.02 -27.07
CA LYS A 152 -15.00 4.17 -26.35
C LYS A 152 -14.38 3.58 -25.09
N THR A 153 -13.18 3.01 -25.23
CA THR A 153 -12.45 2.39 -24.13
C THR A 153 -12.11 3.41 -23.03
N ALA A 154 -11.56 4.58 -23.38
CA ALA A 154 -11.25 5.63 -22.42
C ALA A 154 -12.51 6.15 -21.70
N GLN A 155 -13.62 6.30 -22.43
CA GLN A 155 -14.90 6.73 -21.86
C GLN A 155 -15.47 5.69 -20.88
N GLN A 156 -15.42 4.39 -21.22
CA GLN A 156 -15.84 3.31 -20.34
C GLN A 156 -15.03 3.28 -19.05
N LYS A 157 -13.69 3.40 -19.14
CA LYS A 157 -12.78 3.46 -17.98
C LYS A 157 -13.10 4.64 -17.05
N LEU A 158 -13.39 5.82 -17.60
CA LEU A 158 -13.81 6.99 -16.81
C LEU A 158 -15.17 6.78 -16.11
N ASN A 159 -16.13 6.14 -16.79
CA ASN A 159 -17.44 5.82 -16.20
C ASN A 159 -17.34 4.76 -15.09
N GLN A 160 -16.43 3.79 -15.22
CA GLN A 160 -16.17 2.80 -14.17
C GLN A 160 -15.58 3.45 -12.91
N LEU A 161 -14.62 4.37 -13.06
CA LEU A 161 -14.08 5.14 -11.92
C LEU A 161 -15.15 6.00 -11.23
N SER A 162 -16.06 6.63 -11.97
CA SER A 162 -17.13 7.43 -11.35
C SER A 162 -18.08 6.57 -10.51
N ARG A 163 -18.41 5.37 -10.99
CA ARG A 163 -19.19 4.37 -10.25
C ARG A 163 -18.47 3.85 -9.00
N MET A 164 -17.16 3.62 -9.07
CA MET A 164 -16.35 3.23 -7.91
C MET A 164 -16.33 4.31 -6.83
N LYS A 165 -16.18 5.58 -7.21
CA LYS A 165 -16.25 6.72 -6.26
C LYS A 165 -17.61 6.83 -5.58
N HIS A 166 -18.70 6.54 -6.30
CA HIS A 166 -20.04 6.55 -5.72
C HIS A 166 -20.24 5.43 -4.67
N ARG A 167 -19.73 4.21 -4.95
CA ARG A 167 -19.79 3.08 -3.98
C ARG A 167 -18.95 3.31 -2.72
N ILE A 168 -17.76 3.89 -2.85
CA ILE A 168 -16.90 4.20 -1.69
C ILE A 168 -17.55 5.29 -0.82
N ARG A 169 -18.13 6.33 -1.44
CA ARG A 169 -18.82 7.40 -0.71
C ARG A 169 -20.07 6.92 0.03
N VAL A 170 -20.81 5.95 -0.51
CA VAL A 170 -21.96 5.33 0.18
C VAL A 170 -21.52 4.43 1.35
N LYS A 171 -20.41 3.69 1.22
CA LYS A 171 -19.90 2.86 2.33
C LYS A 171 -19.40 3.68 3.53
N VAL A 172 -18.73 4.81 3.28
CA VAL A 172 -18.27 5.70 4.37
C VAL A 172 -19.44 6.33 5.14
N ILE A 173 -20.61 6.53 4.51
CA ILE A 173 -21.79 7.14 5.16
C ILE A 173 -22.60 6.09 5.96
N LEU A 174 -22.39 4.79 5.73
CA LEU A 174 -23.15 3.72 6.39
C LEU A 174 -22.37 3.03 7.53
N GLU A 175 -21.14 3.47 7.79
CA GLU A 175 -20.28 2.98 8.88
C GLU A 175 -19.96 4.07 9.92
N ASP A 176 -20.64 5.23 9.84
CA ASP A 176 -20.76 6.27 10.89
C ASP A 176 -22.14 6.15 11.58
#